data_AF-A0A7C3URQ7-F1
#
_entry.id   AF-A0A7C3URQ7-F1
#
_cell.length_a   1.000
_cell.length_b   1.000
_cell.length_c   1.000
_cell.angle_alpha   90.00
_cell.angle_beta   90.00
_cell.angle_gamma   90.00
#
_symmetry.space_group_name_H-M   'P 1'
#
loop_
_entity.id
_entity.type
_entity.pdbx_description
1 polymer ?
#
loop_
_entity_poly.entity_id
_entity_poly.type
_entity_poly.pdbx_seq_one_letter_code
_entity_poly.pdbx_strand_id
1 'polypeptide(L)'
;MTVRERLLTSGFRCLLLGYLLRNKGYRKEIENNYYALFKKRSHKFFSRNAKRLSENFAFTLLGNRDFLPEIPGEVQSGKGGVFLTLHFGIWEVLPSIFARAGFRVGIAVSSQKYSLVSRILERIRRRDGVFLVRSVPEMLSLVRRGFLLGFAVDNTRRVERFSLDIFWRGFRIVKTPFVIAERAKCPLYSIFGFLSREKKVVVKIERINGPEEFARSALDFVREYPEEWVFWGK
;
A
#
# COMPACT_ATOMS: atom_id res chain seq x y z
N MET A 1 5.54 -8.55 22.48
CA MET A 1 6.59 -8.47 21.45
C MET A 1 7.73 -9.40 21.81
N THR A 2 8.11 -10.31 20.92
CA THR A 2 9.25 -11.22 21.12
C THR A 2 10.58 -10.48 20.99
N VAL A 3 11.68 -11.06 21.49
CA VAL A 3 13.03 -10.48 21.36
C VAL A 3 13.41 -10.28 19.89
N ARG A 4 13.05 -11.24 19.03
CA ARG A 4 13.28 -11.18 17.58
C ARG A 4 12.56 -10.00 16.93
N GLU A 5 11.32 -9.73 17.32
CA GLU A 5 10.54 -8.59 16.81
C GLU A 5 11.17 -7.26 17.18
N ARG A 6 11.63 -7.12 18.44
CA ARG A 6 12.33 -5.93 18.92
C ARG A 6 13.62 -5.69 18.13
N LEU A 7 14.42 -6.73 17.92
CA LEU A 7 15.69 -6.62 17.18
C LEU A 7 15.46 -6.22 15.72
N LEU A 8 14.51 -6.87 15.03
CA LEU A 8 14.19 -6.52 13.64
C LEU A 8 13.66 -5.09 13.52
N THR A 9 12.72 -4.69 14.39
CA THR A 9 12.15 -3.34 14.38
C THR A 9 13.22 -2.29 14.61
N SER A 10 14.10 -2.50 15.60
CA SER A 10 15.22 -1.60 15.88
C SER A 10 16.20 -1.53 14.71
N GLY A 11 16.52 -2.67 14.08
CA GLY A 11 17.37 -2.73 12.90
C GLY A 11 16.81 -1.92 11.72
N PHE A 12 15.54 -2.13 11.37
CA PHE A 12 14.88 -1.34 10.32
C PHE A 12 14.82 0.14 10.66
N ARG A 13 14.55 0.47 11.92
CA ARG A 13 14.52 1.85 12.37
C ARG A 13 15.87 2.53 12.20
N CYS A 14 16.96 1.88 12.59
CA CYS A 14 18.30 2.40 12.37
C CYS A 14 18.61 2.57 10.88
N LEU A 15 18.29 1.58 10.04
CA LEU A 15 18.49 1.65 8.59
C LEU A 15 17.70 2.79 7.94
N LEU A 16 16.41 2.91 8.23
CA LEU A 16 15.54 3.90 7.62
C LEU A 16 15.85 5.32 8.13
N LEU A 17 16.10 5.48 9.43
CA LEU A 17 16.55 6.77 9.96
C LEU A 17 17.91 7.16 9.38
N GLY A 18 18.88 6.25 9.35
CA GLY A 18 20.19 6.50 8.74
C GLY A 18 20.07 6.90 7.26
N TYR A 19 19.21 6.20 6.51
CA TYR A 19 18.90 6.54 5.13
C TYR A 19 18.31 7.95 4.98
N LEU A 20 17.28 8.30 5.75
CA LEU A 20 16.65 9.62 5.67
C LEU A 20 17.57 10.75 6.19
N LEU A 21 18.38 10.49 7.21
CA LEU A 21 19.37 11.46 7.68
C LEU A 21 20.38 11.81 6.59
N ARG A 22 20.87 10.80 5.85
CA ARG A 22 21.78 10.95 4.71
C ARG A 22 21.10 11.59 3.49
N ASN A 23 19.81 11.33 3.26
CA ASN A 23 19.06 11.85 2.11
C ASN A 23 18.22 13.08 2.49
N LYS A 24 18.88 14.25 2.58
CA LYS A 24 18.22 15.53 2.90
C LYS A 24 17.03 15.86 1.99
N GLY A 25 17.10 15.48 0.72
CA GLY A 25 16.01 15.68 -0.25
C GLY A 25 14.70 15.01 0.18
N TYR A 26 14.75 13.74 0.59
CA TYR A 26 13.56 13.03 1.06
C TYR A 26 13.03 13.58 2.38
N ARG A 27 13.88 14.07 3.29
CA ARG A 27 13.38 14.73 4.51
C ARG A 27 12.62 16.01 4.18
N LYS A 28 13.14 16.83 3.27
CA LYS A 28 12.45 18.04 2.80
C LYS A 28 11.13 17.70 2.09
N GLU A 29 11.12 16.63 1.30
CA GLU A 29 9.91 16.13 0.65
C GLU A 29 8.85 15.71 1.67
N ILE A 30 9.23 14.93 2.69
CA ILE A 30 8.33 14.53 3.78
C ILE A 30 7.76 15.75 4.49
N GLU A 31 8.59 16.73 4.85
CA GLU A 31 8.13 17.96 5.50
C GLU A 31 7.17 18.77 4.62
N ASN A 32 7.46 18.88 3.32
CA ASN A 32 6.62 19.60 2.36
C ASN A 32 5.27 18.91 2.17
N ASN A 33 5.27 17.59 1.98
CA ASN A 33 4.04 16.81 1.80
C ASN A 33 3.18 16.84 3.07
N TYR A 34 3.82 16.75 4.25
CA TYR A 34 3.13 16.93 5.53
C TYR A 34 2.53 18.35 5.67
N TYR A 35 3.30 19.39 5.34
CA TYR A 35 2.78 20.76 5.35
C TYR A 35 1.63 20.94 4.35
N ALA A 36 1.73 20.37 3.15
CA ALA A 36 0.68 20.48 2.13
C ALA A 36 -0.66 19.94 2.64
N LEU A 37 -0.64 18.80 3.36
CA LEU A 37 -1.81 18.13 3.91
C LEU A 37 -2.36 18.75 5.19
N PHE A 38 -1.49 19.11 6.12
CA PHE A 38 -1.88 19.51 7.48
C PHE A 38 -1.74 21.02 7.74
N LYS A 39 -1.19 21.78 6.79
CA LYS A 39 -0.85 23.21 6.93
C LYS A 39 0.00 23.52 8.17
N LYS A 40 0.75 22.52 8.65
CA LYS A 40 1.59 22.59 9.86
C LYS A 40 2.98 22.05 9.55
N ARG A 41 4.02 22.79 9.95
CA ARG A 41 5.41 22.30 9.84
C ARG A 41 5.72 21.33 10.98
N SER A 42 6.46 20.28 10.67
CA SER A 42 6.93 19.32 11.67
C SER A 42 8.27 18.70 11.28
N HIS A 43 9.36 19.30 11.76
CA HIS A 43 10.72 18.79 11.52
C HIS A 43 10.99 17.42 12.16
N LYS A 44 10.16 16.99 13.12
CA LYS A 44 10.27 15.67 13.75
C LYS A 44 9.40 14.62 13.07
N PHE A 45 8.51 15.00 12.15
CA PHE A 45 7.56 14.05 11.54
C PHE A 45 8.28 12.92 10.80
N PHE A 46 9.35 13.22 10.06
CA PHE A 46 10.12 12.18 9.35
C PHE A 46 10.61 11.07 10.30
N SER A 47 10.94 11.40 11.55
CA SER A 47 11.40 10.42 12.54
C SER A 47 10.26 9.53 13.06
N ARG A 48 9.06 10.09 13.24
CA ARG A 48 7.86 9.33 13.63
C ARG A 48 7.40 8.42 12.49
N ASN A 49 7.33 8.96 11.27
CA ASN A 49 7.01 8.20 10.07
C ASN A 49 8.04 7.08 9.83
N ALA A 50 9.34 7.36 9.95
CA ALA A 50 10.36 6.33 9.84
C ALA A 50 10.23 5.24 10.92
N LYS A 51 9.99 5.63 12.18
CA LYS A 51 9.73 4.64 13.25
C LYS A 51 8.57 3.73 12.86
N ARG A 52 7.47 4.31 12.39
CA ARG A 52 6.25 3.57 12.08
C ARG A 52 6.40 2.63 10.89
N LEU A 53 6.97 3.12 9.79
CA LEU A 53 7.27 2.29 8.62
C LEU A 53 8.21 1.13 8.97
N SER A 54 9.16 1.35 9.88
CA SER A 54 10.05 0.29 10.36
C SER A 54 9.31 -0.82 11.12
N GLU A 55 8.29 -0.47 11.91
CA GLU A 55 7.40 -1.45 12.56
C GLU A 55 6.62 -2.26 11.52
N ASN A 56 6.11 -1.60 10.47
CA ASN A 56 5.36 -2.27 9.40
C ASN A 56 6.24 -3.20 8.56
N PHE A 57 7.49 -2.81 8.25
CA PHE A 57 8.45 -3.67 7.56
C PHE A 57 8.91 -4.85 8.41
N ALA A 58 9.17 -4.63 9.70
CA ALA A 58 9.50 -5.72 10.61
C ALA A 58 8.36 -6.73 10.67
N PHE A 59 7.12 -6.25 10.85
CA PHE A 59 5.92 -7.08 10.80
C PHE A 59 5.87 -7.88 9.50
N THR A 60 6.03 -7.23 8.34
CA THR A 60 6.03 -7.88 7.02
C THR A 60 6.98 -9.08 6.94
N LEU A 61 8.20 -8.96 7.49
CA LEU A 61 9.20 -10.02 7.45
C LEU A 61 8.98 -11.15 8.46
N LEU A 62 8.33 -10.87 9.58
CA LEU A 62 8.00 -11.88 10.59
C LEU A 62 6.90 -12.83 10.14
N GLY A 63 6.19 -12.48 9.08
CA GLY A 63 5.42 -13.41 8.29
C GLY A 63 3.97 -13.63 8.73
N ASN A 64 3.51 -12.97 9.79
CA ASN A 64 2.11 -12.65 10.12
C ASN A 64 1.11 -13.74 9.74
N ARG A 65 1.36 -14.99 10.15
CA ARG A 65 0.68 -16.16 9.57
C ARG A 65 -0.80 -16.24 9.94
N ASP A 66 -1.16 -15.71 11.09
CA ASP A 66 -2.40 -16.10 11.77
C ASP A 66 -3.50 -15.03 11.72
N PHE A 67 -3.33 -13.99 10.88
CA PHE A 67 -4.33 -12.94 10.76
C PHE A 67 -5.27 -13.17 9.57
N LEU A 68 -6.57 -13.18 9.87
CA LEU A 68 -7.66 -13.15 8.90
C LEU A 68 -8.50 -11.88 9.17
N PRO A 69 -8.67 -10.98 8.20
CA PRO A 69 -9.48 -9.81 8.35
C PRO A 69 -10.96 -10.17 8.25
N GLU A 70 -11.80 -9.33 8.84
CA GLU A 70 -13.19 -9.29 8.45
C GLU A 70 -13.30 -8.72 7.02
N ILE A 71 -14.03 -9.42 6.16
CA ILE A 71 -14.14 -9.07 4.73
C ILE A 71 -15.63 -8.83 4.42
N PRO A 72 -16.00 -7.67 3.85
CA PRO A 72 -17.38 -7.38 3.47
C PRO A 72 -17.97 -8.47 2.58
N GLY A 73 -19.24 -8.82 2.80
CA GLY A 73 -19.91 -9.91 2.07
C GLY A 73 -19.92 -9.73 0.55
N GLU A 74 -19.92 -8.49 0.06
CA GLU A 74 -19.83 -8.20 -1.38
C GLU A 74 -18.52 -8.68 -2.02
N VAL A 75 -17.39 -8.60 -1.28
CA VAL A 75 -16.08 -9.11 -1.73
C VAL A 75 -16.08 -10.64 -1.75
N GLN A 76 -16.82 -11.28 -0.84
CA GLN A 76 -16.90 -12.74 -0.73
C GLN A 76 -17.68 -13.39 -1.88
N SER A 77 -18.45 -12.62 -2.67
CA SER A 77 -19.27 -13.13 -3.78
C SER A 77 -18.47 -13.77 -4.94
N GLY A 78 -17.13 -13.71 -4.91
CA GLY A 78 -16.25 -14.42 -5.84
C GLY A 78 -16.16 -13.83 -7.24
N LYS A 79 -16.81 -12.68 -7.51
CA LYS A 79 -16.85 -12.04 -8.84
C LYS A 79 -15.55 -11.33 -9.25
N GLY A 80 -14.50 -11.41 -8.42
CA GLY A 80 -13.27 -10.65 -8.59
C GLY A 80 -13.47 -9.14 -8.37
N GLY A 81 -12.39 -8.38 -8.38
CA GLY A 81 -12.45 -6.95 -8.17
C GLY A 81 -11.09 -6.29 -8.21
N VAL A 82 -11.07 -4.97 -8.37
CA VAL A 82 -9.85 -4.18 -8.34
C VAL A 82 -9.74 -3.47 -7.00
N PHE A 83 -8.61 -3.65 -6.33
CA PHE A 83 -8.34 -3.13 -4.99
C PHE A 83 -7.21 -2.10 -5.08
N LEU A 84 -7.46 -0.92 -4.53
CA LEU A 84 -6.56 0.22 -4.60
C LEU A 84 -6.10 0.61 -3.20
N THR A 85 -4.81 0.88 -3.09
CA THR A 85 -4.20 1.39 -1.86
C THR A 85 -3.12 2.41 -2.19
N LEU A 86 -2.60 3.06 -1.15
CA LEU A 86 -1.36 3.81 -1.20
C LEU A 86 -0.21 2.93 -0.67
N HIS A 87 1.03 3.42 -0.70
CA HIS A 87 2.10 2.81 0.10
C HIS A 87 1.87 3.14 1.58
N PHE A 88 0.85 2.51 2.15
CA PHE A 88 0.27 2.80 3.45
C PHE A 88 0.24 1.56 4.33
N GLY A 89 0.68 1.72 5.57
CA GLY A 89 0.61 0.69 6.59
C GLY A 89 1.39 -0.56 6.20
N ILE A 90 0.68 -1.70 6.12
CA ILE A 90 1.23 -3.03 5.84
C ILE A 90 0.87 -3.53 4.43
N TRP A 91 0.80 -2.62 3.44
CA TRP A 91 0.37 -2.93 2.07
C TRP A 91 1.07 -4.14 1.43
N GLU A 92 2.34 -4.40 1.76
CA GLU A 92 3.11 -5.53 1.20
C GLU A 92 2.56 -6.91 1.59
N VAL A 93 1.90 -7.03 2.75
CA VAL A 93 1.35 -8.32 3.23
C VAL A 93 -0.16 -8.46 3.05
N LEU A 94 -0.86 -7.37 2.72
CA LEU A 94 -2.29 -7.43 2.41
C LEU A 94 -2.61 -8.54 1.38
N PRO A 95 -1.87 -8.71 0.27
CA PRO A 95 -2.18 -9.77 -0.69
C PRO A 95 -2.14 -11.18 -0.07
N SER A 96 -1.13 -11.45 0.75
CA SER A 96 -0.99 -12.74 1.44
C SER A 96 -2.07 -12.97 2.48
N ILE A 97 -2.50 -11.92 3.19
CA ILE A 97 -3.59 -11.99 4.16
C ILE A 97 -4.89 -12.44 3.46
N PHE A 98 -5.22 -11.84 2.31
CA PHE A 98 -6.42 -12.21 1.55
C PHE A 98 -6.27 -13.58 0.89
N ALA A 99 -5.08 -13.95 0.42
CA ALA A 99 -4.84 -15.28 -0.12
C ALA A 99 -5.10 -16.38 0.91
N ARG A 100 -4.67 -16.18 2.17
CA ARG A 100 -4.97 -17.11 3.27
C ARG A 100 -6.43 -17.13 3.70
N ALA A 101 -7.15 -16.04 3.48
CA ALA A 101 -8.60 -15.99 3.65
C ALA A 101 -9.38 -16.70 2.50
N GLY A 102 -8.68 -17.39 1.59
CA GLY A 102 -9.28 -18.20 0.53
C GLY A 102 -9.48 -17.48 -0.80
N PHE A 103 -9.02 -16.23 -0.93
CA PHE A 103 -9.18 -15.46 -2.15
C PHE A 103 -8.07 -15.75 -3.16
N ARG A 104 -8.43 -15.72 -4.44
CA ARG A 104 -7.45 -15.71 -5.53
C ARG A 104 -6.93 -14.30 -5.68
N VAL A 105 -5.66 -14.06 -5.34
CA VAL A 105 -5.10 -12.70 -5.32
C VAL A 105 -4.02 -12.53 -6.38
N GLY A 106 -4.13 -11.44 -7.15
CA GLY A 106 -3.09 -10.94 -8.02
C GLY A 106 -2.65 -9.53 -7.61
N ILE A 107 -1.40 -9.17 -7.87
CA ILE A 107 -0.93 -7.80 -7.69
C ILE A 107 -0.14 -7.30 -8.89
N ALA A 108 -0.40 -6.05 -9.27
CA ALA A 108 0.37 -5.37 -10.30
C ALA A 108 1.75 -4.99 -9.76
N VAL A 109 2.81 -5.44 -10.43
CA VAL A 109 4.19 -5.15 -10.02
C VAL A 109 4.99 -4.49 -11.15
N SER A 110 5.90 -3.61 -10.75
CA SER A 110 6.91 -3.01 -11.63
C SER A 110 8.31 -3.48 -11.24
N SER A 111 9.22 -3.53 -12.22
CA SER A 111 10.62 -3.86 -11.96
C SER A 111 11.27 -2.78 -11.08
N GLN A 112 11.99 -3.22 -10.05
CA GLN A 112 12.75 -2.33 -9.18
C GLN A 112 14.12 -2.05 -9.80
N LYS A 113 14.69 -0.86 -9.51
CA LYS A 113 16.02 -0.46 -9.99
C LYS A 113 17.12 -1.45 -9.56
N TYR A 114 17.00 -2.01 -8.36
CA TYR A 114 17.98 -2.93 -7.79
C TYR A 114 17.43 -4.36 -7.78
N SER A 115 18.13 -5.27 -8.47
CA SER A 115 17.67 -6.66 -8.67
C SER A 115 17.54 -7.45 -7.38
N LEU A 116 18.39 -7.18 -6.37
CA LEU A 116 18.32 -7.82 -5.05
C LEU A 116 17.03 -7.41 -4.32
N VAL A 117 16.67 -6.13 -4.34
CA VAL A 117 15.43 -5.62 -3.74
C VAL A 117 14.21 -6.22 -4.45
N SER A 118 14.25 -6.29 -5.79
CA SER A 118 13.20 -6.95 -6.57
C SER A 118 13.00 -8.41 -6.13
N ARG A 119 14.09 -9.18 -6.00
CA ARG A 119 14.03 -10.58 -5.57
C ARG A 119 13.45 -10.76 -4.17
N ILE A 120 13.83 -9.90 -3.22
CA ILE A 120 13.31 -9.95 -1.84
C ILE A 120 11.81 -9.63 -1.82
N LEU A 121 11.39 -8.55 -2.50
CA LEU A 121 9.98 -8.18 -2.58
C LEU A 121 9.16 -9.26 -3.28
N GLU A 122 9.64 -9.82 -4.39
CA GLU A 122 8.94 -10.91 -5.07
C GLU A 122 8.80 -12.15 -4.19
N ARG A 123 9.81 -12.49 -3.37
CA ARG A 123 9.73 -13.60 -2.42
C ARG A 123 8.67 -13.37 -1.35
N ILE A 124 8.57 -12.15 -0.82
CA ILE A 124 7.53 -11.78 0.15
C ILE A 124 6.16 -11.85 -0.52
N ARG A 125 6.04 -11.27 -1.72
CA ARG A 125 4.78 -11.10 -2.44
C ARG A 125 4.25 -12.37 -3.08
N ARG A 126 5.08 -13.35 -3.46
CA ARG A 126 4.63 -14.65 -4.01
C ARG A 126 4.17 -15.63 -2.93
N ARG A 127 4.33 -15.26 -1.67
CA ARG A 127 3.94 -16.10 -0.55
C ARG A 127 2.43 -16.34 -0.58
N ASP A 128 2.03 -17.52 -0.12
CA ASP A 128 0.61 -17.90 -0.01
C ASP A 128 -0.12 -17.94 -1.37
N GLY A 129 0.62 -18.10 -2.48
CA GLY A 129 0.03 -18.31 -3.81
C GLY A 129 -0.42 -17.05 -4.54
N VAL A 130 0.02 -15.86 -4.10
CA VAL A 130 -0.29 -14.58 -4.76
C VAL A 130 0.39 -14.48 -6.14
N PHE A 131 -0.37 -14.04 -7.14
CA PHE A 131 0.08 -13.91 -8.52
C PHE A 131 0.68 -12.52 -8.78
N LEU A 132 1.86 -12.47 -9.36
CA LEU A 132 2.50 -11.21 -9.74
C LEU A 132 2.27 -10.95 -11.22
N VAL A 133 1.55 -9.87 -11.56
CA VAL A 133 1.23 -9.53 -12.93
C VAL A 133 1.88 -8.23 -13.36
N ARG A 134 2.26 -8.16 -14.63
CA ARG A 134 3.01 -7.00 -15.17
C ARG A 134 2.35 -6.36 -16.38
N SER A 135 1.47 -7.09 -17.07
CA SER A 135 0.83 -6.61 -18.29
C SER A 135 -0.67 -6.38 -18.10
N VAL A 136 -1.21 -5.38 -18.80
CA VAL A 136 -2.65 -5.08 -18.83
C VAL A 136 -3.50 -6.28 -19.30
N PRO A 137 -3.12 -7.04 -20.35
CA PRO A 137 -3.87 -8.24 -20.74
C PRO A 137 -3.94 -9.30 -19.64
N GLU A 138 -2.82 -9.53 -18.93
CA GLU A 138 -2.77 -10.47 -17.81
C GLU A 138 -3.64 -10.02 -16.63
N MET A 139 -3.60 -8.72 -16.30
CA MET A 139 -4.46 -8.10 -15.28
C MET A 139 -5.95 -8.30 -15.60
N LEU A 140 -6.36 -8.03 -16.84
CA LEU A 140 -7.74 -8.24 -17.30
C LEU A 140 -8.15 -9.71 -17.21
N SER A 141 -7.26 -10.62 -17.61
CA SER A 141 -7.50 -12.07 -17.54
C SER A 141 -7.70 -12.55 -16.10
N LEU A 142 -6.87 -12.10 -15.15
CA LEU A 142 -7.02 -12.47 -13.74
C LEU A 142 -8.35 -11.98 -13.16
N VAL A 143 -8.67 -10.70 -13.31
CA VAL A 143 -9.91 -10.14 -12.74
C VAL A 143 -11.14 -10.87 -13.28
N ARG A 144 -11.19 -11.14 -14.60
CA ARG A 144 -12.28 -11.90 -15.22
C ARG A 144 -12.41 -13.35 -14.72
N ARG A 145 -11.33 -13.93 -14.18
CA ARG A 145 -11.31 -15.25 -13.56
C ARG A 145 -11.65 -15.22 -12.06
N GLY A 146 -12.15 -14.10 -11.56
CA GLY A 146 -12.57 -13.94 -10.16
C GLY A 146 -11.43 -13.59 -9.21
N PHE A 147 -10.27 -13.11 -9.70
CA PHE A 147 -9.20 -12.67 -8.81
C PHE A 147 -9.48 -11.28 -8.22
N LEU A 148 -9.01 -11.08 -6.98
CA LEU A 148 -8.81 -9.75 -6.41
C LEU A 148 -7.48 -9.21 -6.94
N LEU A 149 -7.50 -8.12 -7.68
CA LEU A 149 -6.30 -7.52 -8.28
C LEU A 149 -5.91 -6.22 -7.53
N GLY A 150 -4.78 -6.24 -6.83
CA GLY A 150 -4.29 -5.14 -6.02
C GLY A 150 -3.34 -4.17 -6.74
N PHE A 151 -3.48 -2.88 -6.44
CA PHE A 151 -2.62 -1.79 -6.92
C PHE A 151 -2.25 -0.81 -5.79
N ALA A 152 -0.97 -0.45 -5.69
CA ALA A 152 -0.52 0.73 -4.97
C ALA A 152 -0.36 1.90 -5.97
N VAL A 153 -1.19 2.94 -5.86
CA VAL A 153 -1.41 3.90 -6.96
C VAL A 153 -0.68 5.23 -6.84
N ASP A 154 0.01 5.45 -5.74
CA ASP A 154 0.72 6.69 -5.37
C ASP A 154 2.22 6.68 -5.72
N ASN A 155 2.67 5.73 -6.53
CA ASN A 155 3.97 5.75 -7.18
C ASN A 155 3.76 5.79 -8.69
N THR A 156 3.87 6.99 -9.28
CA THR A 156 3.36 7.25 -10.64
C THR A 156 4.42 7.31 -11.73
N ARG A 157 5.65 6.89 -11.45
CA ARG A 157 6.74 7.01 -12.43
C ARG A 157 6.42 6.17 -13.68
N ARG A 158 6.38 6.83 -14.84
CA ARG A 158 6.30 6.23 -16.20
C ARG A 158 4.94 5.68 -16.64
N VAL A 159 3.85 6.02 -15.95
CA VAL A 159 2.49 5.62 -16.35
C VAL A 159 1.53 6.81 -16.44
N GLU A 160 0.42 6.64 -17.16
CA GLU A 160 -0.66 7.62 -17.21
C GLU A 160 -1.32 7.84 -15.85
N ARG A 161 -1.74 9.08 -15.59
CA ARG A 161 -2.19 9.51 -14.26
C ARG A 161 -3.44 10.38 -14.32
N PHE A 162 -4.30 10.20 -13.32
CA PHE A 162 -5.23 11.25 -12.92
C PHE A 162 -4.47 12.29 -12.11
N SER A 163 -4.75 13.57 -12.37
CA SER A 163 -4.32 14.68 -11.53
C SER A 163 -5.52 15.10 -10.70
N LEU A 164 -5.43 14.94 -9.38
CA LEU A 164 -6.52 15.19 -8.45
C LEU A 164 -6.08 16.21 -7.42
N ASP A 165 -6.87 17.27 -7.24
CA ASP A 165 -6.57 18.37 -6.33
C ASP A 165 -7.12 18.13 -4.91
N ILE A 166 -7.13 16.86 -4.47
CA ILE A 166 -7.71 16.44 -3.17
C ILE A 166 -6.66 16.46 -2.06
N PHE A 167 -5.52 15.80 -2.26
CA PHE A 167 -4.41 15.80 -1.30
C PHE A 167 -3.70 17.17 -1.29
N TRP A 168 -3.27 17.58 -2.47
CA TRP A 168 -2.74 18.89 -2.80
C TRP A 168 -2.87 19.08 -4.31
N ARG A 169 -2.69 20.31 -4.78
CA ARG A 169 -2.80 20.62 -6.21
C ARG A 169 -1.82 19.78 -7.01
N GLY A 170 -2.32 18.97 -7.93
CA GLY A 170 -1.53 18.10 -8.79
C GLY A 170 -1.06 16.80 -8.15
N PHE A 171 -1.70 16.32 -7.06
CA PHE A 171 -1.46 14.95 -6.60
C PHE A 171 -1.90 13.96 -7.68
N ARG A 172 -1.10 12.91 -7.91
CA ARG A 172 -1.30 12.01 -9.05
C ARG A 172 -1.47 10.58 -8.60
N ILE A 173 -2.43 9.89 -9.22
CA ILE A 173 -2.64 8.45 -9.06
C ILE A 173 -2.66 7.75 -10.42
N VAL A 174 -2.22 6.49 -10.46
CA VAL A 174 -2.18 5.68 -11.69
C VAL A 174 -3.59 5.42 -12.24
N LYS A 175 -3.81 5.63 -13.55
CA LYS A 175 -5.13 5.40 -14.19
C LYS A 175 -5.47 3.92 -14.42
N THR A 176 -4.46 3.09 -14.63
CA THR A 176 -4.60 1.66 -15.00
C THR A 176 -5.66 0.89 -14.20
N PRO A 177 -5.70 0.91 -12.85
CA PRO A 177 -6.69 0.14 -12.09
C PRO A 177 -8.14 0.50 -12.45
N PHE A 178 -8.44 1.78 -12.66
CA PHE A 178 -9.79 2.25 -13.03
C PHE A 178 -10.19 1.75 -14.41
N VAL A 179 -9.27 1.85 -15.38
CA VAL A 179 -9.48 1.35 -16.75
C VAL A 179 -9.67 -0.18 -16.76
N ILE A 180 -8.91 -0.91 -15.92
CA ILE A 180 -9.05 -2.36 -15.78
C ILE A 180 -10.45 -2.70 -15.25
N ALA A 181 -10.90 -2.02 -14.19
CA ALA A 181 -12.20 -2.30 -13.59
C ALA A 181 -13.36 -2.01 -14.54
N GLU A 182 -13.30 -0.89 -15.26
CA GLU A 182 -14.27 -0.52 -16.29
C GLU A 182 -14.34 -1.59 -17.40
N ARG A 183 -13.19 -1.98 -17.97
CA ARG A 183 -13.11 -2.98 -19.04
C ARG A 183 -13.47 -4.40 -18.59
N ALA A 184 -13.25 -4.72 -17.32
CA ALA A 184 -13.62 -6.01 -16.73
C ALA A 184 -15.06 -6.00 -16.20
N LYS A 185 -15.72 -4.84 -16.14
CA LYS A 185 -17.04 -4.63 -15.52
C LYS A 185 -17.08 -5.18 -14.08
N CYS A 186 -16.03 -4.93 -13.31
CA CYS A 186 -15.89 -5.41 -11.94
C CYS A 186 -15.89 -4.23 -10.93
N PRO A 187 -16.22 -4.48 -9.66
CA PRO A 187 -16.16 -3.45 -8.63
C PRO A 187 -14.74 -2.93 -8.35
N LEU A 188 -14.68 -1.68 -7.90
CA LEU A 188 -13.49 -1.02 -7.35
C LEU A 188 -13.61 -0.94 -5.83
N TYR A 189 -12.51 -1.18 -5.13
CA TYR A 189 -12.43 -1.09 -3.68
C TYR A 189 -11.22 -0.25 -3.26
N SER A 190 -11.39 0.65 -2.29
CA SER A 190 -10.28 1.15 -1.51
C SER A 190 -9.93 0.11 -0.44
N ILE A 191 -8.64 -0.08 -0.16
CA ILE A 191 -8.18 -0.96 0.90
C ILE A 191 -6.99 -0.35 1.64
N PHE A 192 -7.11 -0.32 2.96
CA PHE A 192 -6.04 0.16 3.84
C PHE A 192 -5.84 -0.82 4.99
N GLY A 193 -4.60 -1.28 5.15
CA GLY A 193 -4.21 -2.20 6.21
C GLY A 193 -3.10 -1.60 7.04
N PHE A 194 -3.22 -1.61 8.36
CA PHE A 194 -2.19 -1.12 9.28
C PHE A 194 -2.21 -1.88 10.61
N LEU A 195 -1.19 -1.68 11.44
CA LEU A 195 -1.16 -2.26 12.79
C LEU A 195 -1.81 -1.28 13.78
N SER A 196 -2.75 -1.68 14.60
CA SER A 196 -3.18 -0.83 15.70
C SER A 196 -2.03 -0.59 16.69
N ARG A 197 -2.22 0.36 17.62
CA ARG A 197 -1.29 0.57 18.74
C ARG A 197 -1.11 -0.70 19.60
N GLU A 198 -2.15 -1.53 19.66
CA GLU A 198 -2.17 -2.84 20.32
C GLU A 198 -1.56 -3.96 19.48
N LYS A 199 -0.94 -3.64 18.33
CA LYS A 199 -0.32 -4.60 17.40
C LYS A 199 -1.31 -5.59 16.78
N LYS A 200 -2.60 -5.25 16.74
CA LYS A 200 -3.61 -5.99 15.97
C LYS A 200 -3.59 -5.50 14.54
N VAL A 201 -3.73 -6.39 13.56
CA VAL A 201 -3.92 -5.94 12.17
C VAL A 201 -5.33 -5.39 12.03
N VAL A 202 -5.44 -4.22 11.42
CA VAL A 202 -6.69 -3.60 11.03
C VAL A 202 -6.70 -3.52 9.51
N VAL A 203 -7.77 -3.99 8.89
CA VAL A 203 -8.01 -3.85 7.45
C VAL A 203 -9.35 -3.15 7.29
N LYS A 204 -9.37 -2.12 6.45
CA LYS A 204 -10.57 -1.39 6.06
C LYS A 204 -10.72 -1.50 4.55
N ILE A 205 -11.94 -1.82 4.11
CA ILE A 205 -12.31 -2.00 2.71
C ILE A 205 -13.59 -1.22 2.48
N GLU A 206 -13.59 -0.39 1.45
CA GLU A 206 -14.77 0.37 1.06
C GLU A 206 -14.95 0.24 -0.45
N ARG A 207 -16.18 0.02 -0.89
CA ARG A 207 -16.51 0.10 -2.32
C ARG A 207 -16.47 1.55 -2.75
N ILE A 208 -15.91 1.80 -3.92
CA ILE A 208 -15.78 3.12 -4.52
C ILE A 208 -16.23 3.10 -5.98
N ASN A 209 -16.59 4.25 -6.53
CA ASN A 209 -17.10 4.38 -7.90
C ASN A 209 -16.09 5.00 -8.87
N GLY A 210 -14.99 5.56 -8.37
CA GLY A 210 -14.04 6.26 -9.23
C GLY A 210 -12.82 6.85 -8.52
N PRO A 211 -11.96 7.55 -9.27
CA PRO A 211 -10.69 8.08 -8.77
C PRO A 211 -10.85 9.17 -7.69
N GLU A 212 -11.88 10.01 -7.78
CA GLU A 212 -12.16 11.05 -6.79
C GLU A 212 -12.58 10.46 -5.44
N GLU A 213 -13.43 9.44 -5.46
CA GLU A 213 -13.89 8.74 -4.25
C GLU A 213 -12.75 7.97 -3.59
N PHE A 214 -11.92 7.28 -4.39
CA PHE A 214 -10.67 6.69 -3.90
C PHE A 214 -9.80 7.75 -3.20
N ALA A 215 -9.59 8.89 -3.85
CA ALA A 215 -8.70 9.92 -3.32
C ALA A 215 -9.25 10.56 -2.03
N ARG A 216 -10.56 10.69 -1.86
CA ARG A 216 -11.17 11.13 -0.59
C ARG A 216 -10.95 10.10 0.51
N SER A 217 -11.33 8.84 0.27
CA SER A 217 -11.11 7.73 1.22
C SER A 217 -9.62 7.66 1.63
N ALA A 218 -8.72 7.69 0.65
CA ALA A 218 -7.28 7.68 0.90
C ALA A 218 -6.78 8.89 1.71
N LEU A 219 -7.33 10.09 1.45
CA LEU A 219 -6.98 11.30 2.21
C LEU A 219 -7.42 11.18 3.67
N ASP A 220 -8.60 10.62 3.93
CA ASP A 220 -9.12 10.43 5.29
C ASP A 220 -8.21 9.49 6.07
N PHE A 221 -7.80 8.35 5.50
CA PHE A 221 -6.82 7.45 6.12
C PHE A 221 -5.46 8.13 6.38
N VAL A 222 -4.96 8.93 5.44
CA VAL A 222 -3.68 9.63 5.60
C VAL A 222 -3.77 10.72 6.68
N ARG A 223 -4.94 11.37 6.83
CA ARG A 223 -5.16 12.37 7.89
C ARG A 223 -5.29 11.73 9.27
N GLU A 224 -5.99 10.60 9.35
CA GLU A 224 -6.19 9.89 10.61
C GLU A 224 -4.91 9.17 11.08
N TYR A 225 -4.15 8.59 10.15
CA TYR A 225 -2.93 7.82 10.43
C TYR A 225 -1.73 8.25 9.57
N PRO A 226 -1.24 9.50 9.72
CA PRO A 226 -0.20 10.04 8.85
C PRO A 226 1.12 9.26 8.94
N GLU A 227 1.47 8.69 10.08
CA GLU A 227 2.70 7.92 10.19
C GLU A 227 2.70 6.62 9.36
N GLU A 228 1.55 6.13 8.89
CA GLU A 228 1.43 4.89 8.10
C GLU A 228 1.78 5.07 6.62
N TRP A 229 1.65 6.27 6.09
CA TRP A 229 1.90 6.51 4.68
C TRP A 229 3.37 6.79 4.40
N VAL A 230 3.88 6.34 3.26
CA VAL A 230 5.21 6.72 2.79
C VAL A 230 5.15 8.13 2.19
N PHE A 231 5.65 9.13 2.92
CA PHE A 231 5.57 10.55 2.55
C PHE A 231 6.61 11.01 1.51
N TRP A 232 7.43 10.11 0.95
CA TRP A 232 8.49 10.45 0.01
C TRP A 232 8.42 9.63 -1.28
N GLY A 233 9.07 10.13 -2.33
CA GLY A 233 9.01 9.55 -3.67
C GLY A 233 7.71 9.85 -4.43
N LYS A 234 7.00 10.93 -4.08
CA LYS A 234 5.68 11.31 -4.61
C LYS A 234 5.76 12.31 -5.75
#